data_AF-A0A8H6XJ59-F1
#
_entry.id   AF-A0A8H6XJ59-F1
#
_cell.length_a   1.000
_cell.length_b   1.000
_cell.length_c   1.000
_cell.angle_alpha   90.00
_cell.angle_beta   90.00
_cell.angle_gamma   90.00
#
_symmetry.space_group_name_H-M   'P 1'
#
loop_
_entity.id
_entity.type
_entity.pdbx_description
1 polymer ?
#
loop_
_entity_poly.entity_id
_entity_poly.type
_entity_poly.pdbx_seq_one_letter_code
_entity_poly.pdbx_strand_id
1 'polypeptide(L)'
;MSPTPGCQNDCFGGIAFGKAPCSMTEWTFDSAKIGGRHDYDISNIQGFSIAQRIIPDKGETLTCEKAKCPCKQAYRPGDTSGTCGGTGPVDQATRESAGSGFTVVYCPQ
;
A
#
# COMPACT_ATOMS: atom_id res chain seq x y z
N MET A 1 10.55 -10.92 21.83
CA MET A 1 10.25 -9.50 21.53
C MET A 1 8.76 -9.33 21.67
N SER A 2 8.28 -8.55 22.64
CA SER A 2 6.84 -8.24 22.76
C SER A 2 6.47 -7.25 21.65
N PRO A 3 5.35 -7.44 20.94
CA PRO A 3 4.93 -6.50 19.89
C PRO A 3 4.70 -5.12 20.50
N THR A 4 5.20 -4.08 19.84
CA THR A 4 4.94 -2.68 20.20
C THR A 4 3.42 -2.45 20.21
N PRO A 5 2.82 -2.02 21.34
CA PRO A 5 1.41 -1.67 21.37
C PRO A 5 1.08 -0.64 20.29
N GLY A 6 0.05 -0.88 19.48
CA GLY A 6 -0.35 0.00 18.37
C GLY A 6 0.17 -0.40 16.98
N CYS A 7 0.98 -1.45 16.86
CA CYS A 7 1.46 -1.99 15.58
C CYS A 7 0.78 -3.31 15.20
N GLN A 8 -0.53 -3.41 15.43
CA GLN A 8 -1.33 -4.57 15.07
C GLN A 8 -2.17 -4.26 13.83
N ASN A 9 -2.16 -5.19 12.88
CA ASN A 9 -2.94 -5.10 11.67
C ASN A 9 -3.76 -6.40 11.52
N ASP A 10 -5.08 -6.33 11.66
CA ASP A 10 -5.97 -7.47 11.45
C ASP A 10 -6.79 -7.23 10.18
N CYS A 11 -6.31 -7.81 9.08
CA CYS A 11 -6.92 -7.62 7.76
C CYS A 11 -7.90 -8.69 7.33
N PHE A 12 -8.25 -9.65 8.20
CA PHE A 12 -9.12 -10.73 7.79
C PHE A 12 -10.55 -10.21 7.56
N GLY A 13 -10.97 -10.22 6.29
CA GLY A 13 -12.31 -9.82 5.87
C GLY A 13 -12.51 -8.32 5.65
N GLY A 14 -11.66 -7.40 6.10
CA GLY A 14 -11.80 -5.96 5.80
C GLY A 14 -13.16 -5.30 6.15
N ILE A 15 -13.27 -4.00 5.88
CA ILE A 15 -14.53 -3.26 6.13
C ILE A 15 -15.67 -3.77 5.23
N ALA A 16 -15.35 -4.31 4.04
CA ALA A 16 -16.34 -4.86 3.11
C ALA A 16 -17.12 -6.06 3.70
N PHE A 17 -16.59 -6.75 4.72
CA PHE A 17 -17.26 -7.85 5.41
C PHE A 17 -17.62 -7.47 6.87
N GLY A 18 -17.73 -6.17 7.18
CA GLY A 18 -18.09 -5.67 8.50
C GLY A 18 -17.00 -5.87 9.57
N LYS A 19 -15.74 -5.98 9.15
CA LYS A 19 -14.58 -6.16 10.04
C LYS A 19 -13.79 -4.85 10.20
N ALA A 20 -12.67 -4.93 10.93
CA ALA A 20 -11.84 -3.77 11.28
C ALA A 20 -11.27 -3.06 10.03
N PRO A 21 -10.93 -1.75 10.13
CA PRO A 21 -10.14 -1.04 9.12
C PRO A 21 -8.80 -1.73 8.85
N CYS A 22 -8.33 -1.70 7.60
CA CYS A 22 -7.19 -2.50 7.16
C CYS A 22 -6.22 -1.71 6.27
N SER A 23 -5.02 -1.44 6.78
CA SER A 23 -3.90 -0.96 5.97
C SER A 23 -3.23 -2.12 5.24
N MET A 24 -3.16 -2.06 3.91
CA MET A 24 -2.66 -3.14 3.07
C MET A 24 -1.48 -2.68 2.22
N THR A 25 -0.56 -3.59 1.96
CA THR A 25 0.43 -3.47 0.89
C THR A 25 0.06 -4.46 -0.20
N GLU A 26 -0.03 -4.00 -1.44
CA GLU A 26 -0.43 -4.80 -2.59
C GLU A 26 0.75 -4.92 -3.55
N TRP A 27 0.92 -6.10 -4.16
CA TRP A 27 1.94 -6.34 -5.18
C TRP A 27 1.37 -7.24 -6.28
N THR A 28 1.75 -6.94 -7.52
CA THR A 28 1.47 -7.79 -8.68
C THR A 28 2.79 -8.15 -9.35
N PHE A 29 3.12 -9.44 -9.31
CA PHE A 29 4.29 -9.99 -9.99
C PHE A 29 3.90 -10.45 -11.39
N ASP A 30 4.20 -9.63 -12.38
CA ASP A 30 4.00 -9.99 -13.78
C ASP A 30 5.30 -10.53 -14.41
N SER A 31 5.39 -11.85 -14.57
CA SER A 31 6.53 -12.49 -15.24
C SER A 31 6.53 -12.30 -16.77
N ALA A 32 5.43 -11.83 -17.35
CA ALA A 32 5.27 -11.57 -18.79
C ALA A 32 5.63 -10.13 -19.17
N LYS A 33 5.67 -9.18 -18.22
CA LYS A 33 6.19 -7.83 -18.47
C LYS A 33 7.67 -7.89 -18.86
N ILE A 34 8.01 -7.27 -19.99
CA ILE A 34 9.40 -7.18 -20.49
C ILE A 34 10.29 -6.58 -19.41
N GLY A 35 11.31 -7.33 -19.00
CA GLY A 35 12.31 -6.90 -18.02
C GLY A 35 11.96 -7.18 -16.55
N GLY A 36 10.92 -7.98 -16.25
CA GLY A 36 10.62 -8.41 -14.88
C GLY A 36 10.09 -7.27 -13.99
N ARG A 37 9.23 -6.42 -14.53
CA ARG A 37 8.64 -5.29 -13.82
C ARG A 37 7.47 -5.76 -12.93
N HIS A 38 7.41 -5.23 -11.71
CA HIS A 38 6.39 -5.58 -10.72
C HIS A 38 5.70 -4.32 -10.20
N ASP A 39 4.38 -4.37 -10.09
CA ASP A 39 3.60 -3.24 -9.60
C ASP A 39 3.34 -3.38 -8.10
N TYR A 40 3.30 -2.27 -7.37
CA TYR A 40 3.04 -2.25 -5.93
C TYR A 40 2.40 -0.93 -5.49
N ASP A 41 1.66 -1.00 -4.38
CA ASP A 41 1.14 0.17 -3.68
C ASP A 41 0.83 -0.10 -2.20
N ILE A 42 0.54 0.99 -1.49
CA ILE A 42 -0.14 0.96 -0.20
C ILE A 42 -1.62 1.25 -0.46
N SER A 43 -2.50 0.38 0.03
CA SER A 43 -3.94 0.51 -0.14
C SER A 43 -4.62 0.63 1.22
N ASN A 44 -5.24 1.79 1.47
CA ASN A 44 -6.15 1.97 2.59
C ASN A 44 -7.61 1.93 2.13
N ILE A 45 -7.94 1.39 0.95
CA ILE A 45 -9.32 1.34 0.44
C ILE A 45 -10.25 0.69 1.48
N GLN A 46 -9.76 -0.34 2.17
CA GLN A 46 -10.45 -1.04 3.26
C GLN A 46 -10.28 -0.37 4.65
N GLY A 47 -9.83 0.88 4.72
CA GLY A 47 -9.56 1.62 5.95
C GLY A 47 -8.08 1.73 6.29
N PHE A 48 -7.76 2.33 7.45
CA PHE A 48 -6.38 2.48 7.94
C PHE A 48 -6.29 1.97 9.37
N SER A 49 -5.30 1.12 9.65
CA SER A 49 -5.02 0.50 10.95
C SER A 49 -3.59 0.72 11.41
N ILE A 50 -2.62 0.74 10.49
CA ILE A 50 -1.20 0.81 10.83
C ILE A 50 -0.42 1.62 9.79
N ALA A 51 0.58 2.38 10.26
CA ALA A 51 1.52 3.06 9.38
C ALA A 51 2.39 2.05 8.62
N GLN A 52 2.61 2.29 7.33
CA GLN A 52 3.34 1.39 6.43
C GLN A 52 4.35 2.15 5.58
N ARG A 53 5.48 1.51 5.31
CA ARG A 53 6.47 1.96 4.31
C ARG A 53 6.90 0.77 3.46
N ILE A 54 6.82 0.91 2.14
CA ILE A 54 7.34 -0.07 1.17
C ILE A 54 8.63 0.49 0.58
N ILE A 55 9.71 -0.27 0.70
CA ILE A 55 11.03 0.04 0.15
C ILE A 55 11.35 -1.03 -0.91
N PRO A 56 11.11 -0.75 -2.20
CA PRO A 56 11.53 -1.64 -3.28
C PRO A 56 13.05 -1.56 -3.46
N ASP A 57 13.67 -2.65 -3.92
CA ASP A 57 15.08 -2.68 -4.29
C ASP A 57 15.40 -1.78 -5.51
N LYS A 58 14.45 -1.62 -6.44
CA LYS A 58 14.56 -0.80 -7.65
C LYS A 58 13.25 -0.08 -7.99
N GLY A 59 12.86 0.90 -7.18
CA GLY A 59 11.66 1.72 -7.40
C GLY A 59 11.53 2.91 -6.44
N GLU A 60 10.37 3.56 -6.43
CA GLU A 60 10.03 4.64 -5.50
C GLU A 60 9.61 4.09 -4.13
N THR A 61 10.13 4.65 -3.04
CA THR A 61 9.63 4.32 -1.70
C THR A 61 8.26 4.93 -1.48
N LEU A 62 7.31 4.13 -0.99
CA LEU A 62 5.98 4.59 -0.56
C LEU A 62 5.94 4.61 0.96
N THR A 63 5.42 5.68 1.55
CA THR A 63 5.25 5.85 3.00
C THR A 63 3.87 6.39 3.31
N CYS A 64 3.12 5.70 4.15
CA CYS A 64 1.84 6.16 4.64
C CYS A 64 1.71 5.99 6.16
N GLU A 65 1.71 7.11 6.87
CA GLU A 65 1.72 7.16 8.35
C GLU A 65 0.35 7.50 8.96
N LYS A 66 -0.66 7.78 8.13
CA LYS A 66 -2.00 8.20 8.57
C LYS A 66 -3.07 7.85 7.54
N ALA A 67 -4.34 7.78 7.94
CA ALA A 67 -5.44 7.40 7.05
C ALA A 67 -5.56 8.22 5.75
N LYS A 68 -5.16 9.50 5.77
CA LYS A 68 -5.22 10.40 4.60
C LYS A 68 -3.81 10.74 4.10
N CYS A 69 -3.12 9.76 3.56
CA CYS A 69 -1.86 9.98 2.85
C CYS A 69 -2.09 10.69 1.51
N PRO A 70 -1.08 11.42 0.99
CA PRO A 70 -1.10 11.85 -0.40
C PRO A 70 -1.36 10.66 -1.31
N CYS A 71 -2.16 10.80 -2.37
CA CYS A 71 -2.50 9.64 -3.19
C CYS A 71 -1.25 8.99 -3.81
N LYS A 72 -0.27 9.82 -4.19
CA LYS A 72 1.06 9.34 -4.63
C LYS A 72 1.71 8.37 -3.65
N GLN A 73 1.25 8.26 -2.40
CA GLN A 73 1.81 7.39 -1.37
C GLN A 73 0.89 6.24 -0.97
N ALA A 74 -0.44 6.41 -1.04
CA ALA A 74 -1.40 5.35 -0.78
C ALA A 74 -2.80 5.65 -1.34
N TYR A 75 -3.55 4.62 -1.75
CA TYR A 75 -4.98 4.76 -1.99
C TYR A 75 -5.70 5.15 -0.70
N ARG A 76 -6.72 6.00 -0.82
CA ARG A 76 -7.46 6.55 0.33
C ARG A 76 -8.53 5.56 0.83
N PRO A 77 -8.93 5.65 2.12
CA PRO A 77 -10.14 5.01 2.61
C PRO A 77 -11.35 5.22 1.72
N GLY A 78 -11.97 4.11 1.30
CA GLY A 78 -13.15 4.08 0.45
C GLY A 78 -12.93 4.42 -1.03
N ASP A 79 -11.69 4.61 -1.48
CA ASP A 79 -11.41 4.93 -2.88
C ASP A 79 -11.48 3.70 -3.80
N THR A 80 -12.69 3.27 -4.12
CA THR A 80 -12.94 2.15 -5.04
C THR A 80 -12.79 2.54 -6.52
N SER A 81 -12.44 3.80 -6.82
CA SER A 81 -12.25 4.25 -8.20
C SER A 81 -10.93 3.75 -8.80
N GLY A 82 -9.94 3.45 -7.95
CA GLY A 82 -8.58 3.12 -8.38
C GLY A 82 -7.81 4.32 -8.94
N THR A 83 -8.32 5.55 -8.82
CA THR A 83 -7.66 6.75 -9.36
C THR A 83 -7.43 7.85 -8.34
N CYS A 84 -7.77 7.66 -7.06
CA CYS A 84 -7.74 8.73 -6.05
C CYS A 84 -8.52 9.99 -6.44
N GLY A 85 -9.50 9.86 -7.32
CA GLY A 85 -10.25 10.98 -7.89
C GLY A 85 -9.47 11.80 -8.92
N GLY A 86 -8.30 11.34 -9.38
CA GLY A 86 -7.52 11.95 -10.45
C GLY A 86 -7.89 11.42 -11.84
N THR A 87 -7.42 12.12 -12.88
CA THR A 87 -7.73 11.81 -14.30
C THR A 87 -6.57 11.16 -15.06
N GLY A 88 -5.45 10.82 -14.40
CA GLY A 88 -4.29 10.21 -15.07
C GLY A 88 -3.30 9.46 -14.17
N PRO A 89 -2.25 8.86 -14.76
CA PRO A 89 -1.29 7.98 -14.07
C PRO A 89 -0.50 8.66 -12.94
N VAL A 90 -0.37 9.99 -13.01
CA VAL A 90 0.37 10.78 -12.01
C VAL A 90 -0.37 10.83 -10.67
N ASP A 91 -1.69 10.63 -10.71
CA ASP A 91 -2.58 10.70 -9.54
C ASP A 91 -2.87 9.32 -8.94
N GLN A 92 -2.14 8.27 -9.33
CA GLN A 92 -2.32 6.91 -8.81
C GLN A 92 -1.29 6.58 -7.71
N ALA A 93 -1.69 5.72 -6.77
CA ALA A 93 -0.81 5.24 -5.71
C ALA A 93 0.18 4.17 -6.22
N THR A 94 -0.24 3.41 -7.25
CA THR A 94 0.56 2.34 -7.85
C THR A 94 1.89 2.83 -8.41
N ARG A 95 2.93 2.03 -8.16
CA ARG A 95 4.29 2.20 -8.66
C ARG A 95 4.78 0.93 -9.27
N GLU A 96 5.77 1.10 -10.14
CA GLU A 96 6.46 -0.01 -10.77
C GLU A 96 7.87 -0.14 -10.18
N SER A 97 8.32 -1.38 -10.00
CA SER A 97 9.67 -1.75 -9.59
C SER A 97 10.31 -2.56 -10.71
N ALA A 98 11.57 -2.28 -11.01
CA ALA A 98 12.39 -3.08 -11.94
C ALA A 98 13.15 -4.22 -11.23
N GLY A 99 12.86 -4.46 -9.96
CA GLY A 99 13.43 -5.54 -9.16
C GLY A 99 12.33 -6.22 -8.33
N SER A 100 12.67 -7.40 -7.81
CA SER A 100 11.74 -8.30 -7.13
C SER A 100 11.83 -8.25 -5.60
N GLY A 101 12.77 -7.49 -5.04
CA GLY A 101 12.93 -7.30 -3.62
C GLY A 101 12.04 -6.17 -3.08
N PHE A 102 11.26 -6.46 -2.03
CA PHE A 102 10.46 -5.46 -1.31
C PHE A 102 10.67 -5.62 0.20
N THR A 103 10.97 -4.52 0.89
CA THR A 103 10.93 -4.47 2.36
C THR A 103 9.72 -3.67 2.79
N VAL A 104 8.87 -4.28 3.64
CA VAL A 104 7.73 -3.59 4.26
C VAL A 104 8.07 -3.31 5.72
N VAL A 105 8.00 -2.03 6.09
CA VAL A 105 8.16 -1.59 7.48
C VAL A 105 6.81 -1.16 8.01
N TYR A 106 6.38 -1.82 9.08
CA TYR A 106 5.20 -1.42 9.85
C TYR A 106 5.62 -0.51 11.00
N CYS A 107 4.83 0.53 11.26
CA CYS A 107 5.18 1.59 12.20
C CYS A 107 6.58 2.19 11.92
N PRO A 108 6.84 2.65 10.68
CA PRO A 108 8.10 3.30 10.36
C PRO A 108 8.31 4.51 11.28
N GLN A 109 9.54 4.64 11.80
CA GLN A 109 9.98 5.83 12.54
C GLN A 109 10.35 6.97 11.58
#